data_AF-A0A379ICL1-F1
#
_entry.id   AF-A0A379ICL1-F1
#
_cell.length_a   1.000
_cell.length_b   1.000
_cell.length_c   1.000
_cell.angle_alpha   90.00
_cell.angle_beta   90.00
_cell.angle_gamma   90.00
#
_symmetry.space_group_name_H-M   'P 1'
#
loop_
_entity.id
_entity.type
_entity.pdbx_description
1 polymer ?
#
loop_
_entity_poly.entity_id
_entity_poly.type
_entity_poly.pdbx_seq_one_letter_code
_entity_poly.pdbx_strand_id
1 'polypeptide(L)'
;MSTPFTQFTSPAGQAPKDYNKLGLEEQLPQFETDWNNDVTGWTEAAIIGNPWSGLYDAPRSGYYNPLVEGYGPNTPAAITWPPFPNRLWTFFYNSGIAVIPQLGGKAMTLQQVMELTDNGQITINGTLYTLYDPDKKGTLLQLPVTRCPSIDWNGKYKDFSPSGPRGWLDEYCEWSIVRDTNGNMRKITFTSENPAYFLAMWRIDPNAVLGLYRDYIDPAVQLEDLYLRYTANCPTGKAGDPVIDPTTGLPAYDTVNKWNAGTACTPGQFGGAMHLTSGPNTLSAEVYLAAAATIMRPLSSSQSAQSLICCAQYGQNYRNSDPHIGFAANQTAATNRLSLTNPIALYLQQPTNFEAWKGPQGQDVSQYWRITRGTAKSAINGSDQILQAVFEVPASAGFSINDITINGQAIDYVWVIAQQLLVGLSVTTTPISTTPPAVPCVKDRVAGLQPWPVQLLPLDLFYGQSPTDLPAWLAQGTSGQFALVVQGADLKTTAATARIQFNNPGVTAQVTQFLPDASAIPGQTNSGGTQGYIMTITVAPNAAPGLVMVRALNPGEADNVSAADHPWESGLALVPST
;
A
#
# COMPACT_ATOMS: atom_id res chain seq x y z
N MET A 1 -25.53 7.22 23.90
CA MET A 1 -25.65 7.24 22.44
C MET A 1 -24.42 7.97 21.93
N SER A 2 -23.43 7.24 21.42
CA SER A 2 -22.29 7.87 20.73
C SER A 2 -22.84 8.66 19.56
N THR A 3 -22.27 9.84 19.31
CA THR A 3 -22.54 10.62 18.10
C THR A 3 -22.41 9.68 16.89
N PRO A 4 -23.36 9.69 15.92
CA PRO A 4 -23.22 8.88 14.73
C PRO A 4 -21.87 9.16 14.06
N PHE A 5 -21.20 8.10 13.62
CA PHE A 5 -19.94 8.23 12.89
C PHE A 5 -20.26 8.93 11.55
N THR A 6 -19.61 10.07 11.31
CA THR A 6 -19.97 10.98 10.21
C THR A 6 -18.85 11.20 9.22
N GLN A 7 -17.59 10.92 9.60
CA GLN A 7 -16.45 11.04 8.72
C GLN A 7 -15.27 10.16 9.17
N PHE A 8 -14.52 9.64 8.21
CA PHE A 8 -13.19 9.09 8.45
C PHE A 8 -12.19 10.22 8.73
N THR A 9 -11.26 9.95 9.64
CA THR A 9 -10.18 10.87 10.01
C THR A 9 -8.83 10.33 9.56
N SER A 10 -7.86 11.22 9.36
CA SER A 10 -6.49 10.84 9.00
C SER A 10 -5.81 9.92 10.03
N PRO A 11 -4.84 9.08 9.61
CA PRO A 11 -4.08 8.20 10.49
C PRO A 11 -3.58 8.91 11.74
N ALA A 12 -3.81 8.31 12.91
CA ALA A 12 -3.47 8.88 14.24
C ALA A 12 -3.91 10.36 14.48
N GLY A 13 -4.92 10.83 13.74
CA GLY A 13 -5.34 12.23 13.75
C GLY A 13 -4.22 13.21 13.36
N GLN A 14 -3.38 12.83 12.40
CA GLN A 14 -2.21 13.62 12.02
C GLN A 14 -2.54 14.91 11.27
N ALA A 15 -3.61 14.95 10.46
CA ALA A 15 -3.92 16.15 9.68
C ALA A 15 -4.08 17.41 10.55
N PRO A 16 -4.93 17.44 11.60
CA PRO A 16 -5.00 18.63 12.45
C PRO A 16 -3.66 19.05 13.06
N LYS A 17 -2.78 18.09 13.40
CA LYS A 17 -1.45 18.37 13.97
C LYS A 17 -0.50 18.95 12.94
N ASP A 18 -0.44 18.35 11.75
CA ASP A 18 0.47 18.75 10.68
C ASP A 18 0.06 20.10 10.09
N TYR A 19 -1.23 20.31 9.78
CA TYR A 19 -1.73 21.58 9.25
C TYR A 19 -1.54 22.72 10.27
N ASN A 20 -1.77 22.49 11.57
CA ASN A 20 -1.46 23.48 12.60
C ASN A 20 0.04 23.79 12.70
N LYS A 21 0.89 22.75 12.67
CA LYS A 21 2.34 22.92 12.73
C LYS A 21 2.87 23.76 11.56
N LEU A 22 2.28 23.61 10.39
CA LEU A 22 2.66 24.31 9.16
C LEU A 22 2.00 25.69 9.01
N GLY A 23 1.04 26.05 9.88
CA GLY A 23 0.26 27.29 9.77
C GLY A 23 -0.70 27.30 8.59
N LEU A 24 -1.26 26.13 8.23
CA LEU A 24 -2.13 25.88 7.08
C LEU A 24 -3.54 25.45 7.51
N GLU A 25 -4.00 25.82 8.70
CA GLU A 25 -5.28 25.37 9.26
C GLU A 25 -6.50 25.70 8.38
N GLU A 26 -6.40 26.72 7.53
CA GLU A 26 -7.44 27.08 6.55
C GLU A 26 -7.66 26.00 5.47
N GLN A 27 -6.66 25.16 5.21
CA GLN A 27 -6.74 24.06 4.23
C GLN A 27 -7.26 22.75 4.84
N LEU A 28 -7.28 22.63 6.18
CA LEU A 28 -7.67 21.41 6.89
C LEU A 28 -9.10 20.92 6.54
N PRO A 29 -10.14 21.77 6.44
CA PRO A 29 -11.48 21.31 6.11
C PRO A 29 -11.58 20.65 4.72
N GLN A 30 -10.83 21.18 3.75
CA GLN A 30 -10.75 20.58 2.41
C GLN A 30 -10.08 19.21 2.48
N PHE A 31 -8.94 19.11 3.16
CA PHE A 31 -8.24 17.85 3.36
C PHE A 31 -9.12 16.79 4.04
N GLU A 32 -9.82 17.14 5.12
CA GLU A 32 -10.68 16.19 5.83
C GLU A 32 -11.85 15.70 4.96
N THR A 33 -12.41 16.59 4.13
CA THR A 33 -13.46 16.23 3.16
C THR A 33 -12.94 15.25 2.11
N ASP A 34 -11.78 15.54 1.51
CA ASP A 34 -11.17 14.69 0.49
C ASP A 34 -10.75 13.34 1.07
N TRP A 35 -10.10 13.34 2.23
CA TRP A 35 -9.71 12.12 2.95
C TRP A 35 -10.91 11.23 3.25
N ASN A 36 -12.03 11.82 3.71
CA ASN A 36 -13.25 11.07 3.95
C ASN A 36 -13.79 10.44 2.67
N ASN A 37 -13.79 11.16 1.55
CA ASN A 37 -14.24 10.64 0.26
C ASN A 37 -13.36 9.50 -0.24
N ASP A 38 -12.04 9.63 -0.13
CA ASP A 38 -11.06 8.62 -0.54
C ASP A 38 -11.28 7.31 0.23
N VAL A 39 -11.35 7.38 1.56
CA VAL A 39 -11.58 6.22 2.43
C VAL A 39 -12.96 5.60 2.22
N THR A 40 -13.98 6.42 1.96
CA THR A 40 -15.33 5.94 1.60
C THR A 40 -15.27 5.17 0.27
N GLY A 41 -14.58 5.70 -0.73
CA GLY A 41 -14.40 5.07 -2.03
C GLY A 41 -13.75 3.68 -1.92
N TRP A 42 -12.63 3.58 -1.20
CA TRP A 42 -11.96 2.29 -0.97
C TRP A 42 -12.83 1.32 -0.17
N THR A 43 -13.59 1.82 0.81
CA THR A 43 -14.52 0.99 1.60
C THR A 43 -15.61 0.39 0.73
N GLU A 44 -16.24 1.19 -0.14
CA GLU A 44 -17.29 0.71 -1.06
C GLU A 44 -16.73 -0.26 -2.11
N ALA A 45 -15.60 0.07 -2.73
CA ALA A 45 -14.92 -0.84 -3.67
C ALA A 45 -14.58 -2.18 -3.01
N ALA A 46 -14.10 -2.14 -1.76
CA ALA A 46 -13.79 -3.34 -1.00
C ALA A 46 -15.02 -4.17 -0.62
N ILE A 47 -16.21 -3.58 -0.45
CA ILE A 47 -17.48 -4.29 -0.21
C ILE A 47 -17.98 -4.97 -1.49
N ILE A 48 -17.87 -4.29 -2.64
CA ILE A 48 -18.26 -4.82 -3.95
C ILE A 48 -17.47 -6.09 -4.27
N GLY A 49 -16.15 -6.07 -4.07
CA GLY A 49 -15.25 -7.18 -4.40
C GLY A 49 -15.04 -7.31 -5.90
N ASN A 50 -14.75 -8.52 -6.41
CA ASN A 50 -14.56 -8.73 -7.86
C ASN A 50 -15.64 -9.65 -8.48
N PRO A 51 -16.82 -9.11 -8.82
CA PRO A 51 -17.85 -9.82 -9.59
C PRO A 51 -17.60 -9.86 -11.10
N TRP A 52 -16.60 -9.16 -11.64
CA TRP A 52 -16.40 -9.02 -13.10
C TRP A 52 -15.54 -10.13 -13.69
N SER A 53 -14.35 -10.33 -13.12
CA SER A 53 -13.37 -11.31 -13.57
C SER A 53 -13.21 -12.49 -12.61
N GLY A 54 -13.70 -12.35 -11.38
CA GLY A 54 -13.69 -13.41 -10.37
C GLY A 54 -15.00 -14.22 -10.29
N LEU A 55 -14.85 -15.44 -9.81
CA LEU A 55 -15.91 -16.22 -9.18
C LEU A 55 -15.61 -16.32 -7.69
N TYR A 56 -16.66 -16.22 -6.86
CA TYR A 56 -16.57 -16.41 -5.41
C TYR A 56 -15.75 -15.36 -4.65
N ASP A 57 -15.53 -14.17 -5.21
CA ASP A 57 -14.87 -13.04 -4.55
C ASP A 57 -15.79 -11.83 -4.32
N ALA A 58 -17.08 -12.00 -4.58
CA ALA A 58 -18.10 -10.96 -4.41
C ALA A 58 -19.48 -11.57 -4.11
N PRO A 59 -20.37 -10.84 -3.41
CA PRO A 59 -20.07 -9.63 -2.64
C PRO A 59 -19.32 -9.96 -1.34
N ARG A 60 -18.60 -9.00 -0.75
CA ARG A 60 -17.88 -9.15 0.53
C ARG A 60 -18.72 -8.64 1.69
N SER A 61 -19.93 -9.20 1.84
CA SER A 61 -20.98 -8.73 2.75
C SER A 61 -20.64 -8.82 4.25
N GLY A 62 -19.57 -9.51 4.61
CA GLY A 62 -19.05 -9.52 5.99
C GLY A 62 -18.32 -8.24 6.38
N TYR A 63 -17.94 -7.40 5.39
CA TYR A 63 -17.44 -6.05 5.62
C TYR A 63 -18.59 -5.03 5.59
N TYR A 64 -18.44 -3.91 6.30
CA TYR A 64 -19.47 -2.86 6.34
C TYR A 64 -18.87 -1.45 6.28
N ASN A 65 -19.69 -0.51 5.79
CA ASN A 65 -19.36 0.90 5.82
C ASN A 65 -19.92 1.56 7.09
N PRO A 66 -19.06 2.01 8.04
CA PRO A 66 -19.50 2.64 9.27
C PRO A 66 -20.15 4.02 9.06
N LEU A 67 -19.99 4.67 7.90
CA LEU A 67 -20.73 5.89 7.57
C LEU A 67 -22.22 5.63 7.29
N VAL A 68 -22.56 4.40 6.88
CA VAL A 68 -23.95 4.00 6.62
C VAL A 68 -24.57 3.37 7.86
N GLU A 69 -23.83 2.47 8.51
CA GLU A 69 -24.37 1.62 9.58
C GLU A 69 -24.01 2.10 11.00
N GLY A 70 -23.05 3.02 11.11
CA GLY A 70 -22.36 3.30 12.37
C GLY A 70 -21.35 2.21 12.73
N TYR A 71 -20.39 2.54 13.59
CA TYR A 71 -19.49 1.53 14.15
C TYR A 71 -20.23 0.62 15.15
N GLY A 72 -19.90 -0.68 15.09
CA GLY A 72 -20.36 -1.66 16.06
C GLY A 72 -19.87 -1.40 17.49
N PRO A 73 -20.45 -2.10 18.49
CA PRO A 73 -20.19 -1.82 19.91
C PRO A 73 -18.82 -2.31 20.40
N ASN A 74 -18.13 -3.16 19.64
CA ASN A 74 -16.93 -3.87 20.09
C ASN A 74 -15.74 -3.51 19.22
N THR A 75 -14.63 -3.10 19.83
CA THR A 75 -13.32 -3.01 19.19
C THR A 75 -12.35 -3.91 19.95
N PRO A 76 -12.10 -5.15 19.49
CA PRO A 76 -11.17 -6.08 20.13
C PRO A 76 -9.73 -5.54 20.18
N ALA A 77 -8.85 -6.32 20.80
CA ALA A 77 -7.41 -6.07 20.72
C ALA A 77 -6.94 -6.02 19.26
N ALA A 78 -5.96 -5.16 18.98
CA ALA A 78 -5.41 -5.02 17.64
C ALA A 78 -4.83 -6.34 17.14
N ILE A 79 -5.03 -6.60 15.84
CA ILE A 79 -4.39 -7.72 15.13
C ILE A 79 -2.94 -7.28 14.89
N THR A 80 -1.96 -8.04 15.38
CA THR A 80 -0.54 -7.65 15.35
C THR A 80 0.37 -8.76 14.81
N TRP A 81 1.47 -8.37 14.16
CA TRP A 81 2.46 -9.29 13.59
C TRP A 81 3.87 -8.68 13.61
N PRO A 82 4.94 -9.49 13.49
CA PRO A 82 6.31 -8.97 13.45
C PRO A 82 6.62 -8.26 12.11
N PRO A 83 7.35 -7.13 12.14
CA PRO A 83 7.62 -6.29 10.97
C PRO A 83 8.74 -6.78 10.03
N PHE A 84 9.42 -7.87 10.36
CA PHE A 84 10.54 -8.32 9.53
C PHE A 84 10.07 -9.11 8.32
N PRO A 85 10.67 -8.89 7.13
CA PRO A 85 10.28 -9.56 5.89
C PRO A 85 10.36 -11.09 5.93
N ASN A 86 9.21 -11.74 6.19
CA ASN A 86 9.18 -13.20 6.31
C ASN A 86 9.49 -13.91 4.99
N ARG A 87 9.35 -13.22 3.87
CA ARG A 87 9.70 -13.78 2.55
C ARG A 87 11.20 -13.90 2.35
N LEU A 88 11.99 -12.97 2.87
CA LEU A 88 13.45 -13.14 2.84
C LEU A 88 13.87 -14.33 3.70
N TRP A 89 13.24 -14.48 4.87
CA TRP A 89 13.43 -15.66 5.70
C TRP A 89 13.00 -16.95 4.99
N THR A 90 11.77 -17.01 4.46
CA THR A 90 11.18 -18.20 3.86
C THR A 90 11.90 -18.65 2.60
N PHE A 91 12.28 -17.72 1.73
CA PHE A 91 12.81 -18.05 0.41
C PHE A 91 14.33 -18.10 0.33
N PHE A 92 15.06 -17.40 1.21
CA PHE A 92 16.51 -17.32 1.15
C PHE A 92 17.25 -17.96 2.33
N TYR A 93 16.63 -18.04 3.51
CA TYR A 93 17.21 -18.72 4.68
C TYR A 93 16.59 -20.09 4.92
N ASN A 94 15.28 -20.14 5.19
CA ASN A 94 14.51 -21.32 5.55
C ASN A 94 15.24 -22.23 6.53
N SER A 95 15.71 -21.69 7.67
CA SER A 95 16.50 -22.42 8.67
C SER A 95 17.77 -23.10 8.11
N GLY A 96 18.33 -22.57 7.02
CA GLY A 96 19.52 -23.09 6.36
C GLY A 96 19.30 -24.34 5.50
N ILE A 97 18.06 -24.83 5.36
CA ILE A 97 17.79 -26.12 4.70
C ILE A 97 17.25 -26.00 3.26
N ALA A 98 16.96 -24.80 2.77
CA ALA A 98 16.45 -24.62 1.40
C ALA A 98 17.49 -24.94 0.33
N VAL A 99 17.07 -25.67 -0.70
CA VAL A 99 17.82 -25.82 -1.94
C VAL A 99 17.39 -24.71 -2.89
N ILE A 100 18.26 -23.69 -3.04
CA ILE A 100 17.96 -22.50 -3.83
C ILE A 100 18.81 -22.53 -5.11
N PRO A 101 18.23 -22.84 -6.28
CA PRO A 101 18.99 -23.05 -7.52
C PRO A 101 19.89 -21.85 -7.88
N GLN A 102 19.36 -20.63 -7.77
CA GLN A 102 20.08 -19.38 -8.05
C GLN A 102 21.26 -19.09 -7.10
N LEU A 103 21.33 -19.77 -5.94
CA LEU A 103 22.42 -19.64 -4.97
C LEU A 103 23.31 -20.90 -4.95
N GLY A 104 23.40 -21.63 -6.07
CA GLY A 104 24.20 -22.86 -6.16
C GLY A 104 23.65 -24.00 -5.30
N GLY A 105 22.34 -24.01 -5.05
CA GLY A 105 21.66 -25.04 -4.27
C GLY A 105 21.79 -24.89 -2.75
N LYS A 106 22.28 -23.75 -2.24
CA LYS A 106 22.45 -23.48 -0.82
C LYS A 106 21.56 -22.34 -0.34
N ALA A 107 21.06 -22.45 0.89
CA ALA A 107 20.47 -21.34 1.60
C ALA A 107 21.53 -20.29 1.99
N MET A 108 21.09 -19.03 2.13
CA MET A 108 21.84 -18.00 2.84
C MET A 108 21.94 -18.35 4.32
N THR A 109 22.95 -17.84 5.02
CA THR A 109 23.00 -17.83 6.49
C THR A 109 22.04 -16.79 7.05
N LEU A 110 21.72 -16.87 8.35
CA LEU A 110 20.92 -15.85 9.01
C LEU A 110 21.57 -14.46 8.90
N GLN A 111 22.89 -14.39 9.10
CA GLN A 111 23.65 -13.14 8.93
C GLN A 111 23.52 -12.56 7.53
N GLN A 112 23.62 -13.39 6.50
CA GLN A 112 23.45 -12.96 5.11
C GLN A 112 22.04 -12.43 4.84
N VAL A 113 21.00 -13.03 5.42
CA VAL A 113 19.62 -12.49 5.27
C VAL A 113 19.45 -11.18 6.03
N MET A 114 20.04 -11.01 7.21
CA MET A 114 20.00 -9.74 7.93
C MET A 114 20.73 -8.64 7.15
N GLU A 115 21.92 -8.93 6.61
CA GLU A 115 22.68 -8.02 5.74
C GLU A 115 21.90 -7.65 4.48
N LEU A 116 21.30 -8.64 3.82
CA LEU A 116 20.46 -8.42 2.64
C LEU A 116 19.25 -7.53 2.96
N THR A 117 18.64 -7.71 4.14
CA THR A 117 17.47 -6.92 4.54
C THR A 117 17.84 -5.46 4.79
N ASP A 118 18.97 -5.21 5.45
CA ASP A 118 19.44 -3.87 5.77
C ASP A 118 19.95 -3.08 4.56
N ASN A 119 20.36 -3.76 3.48
CA ASN A 119 20.98 -3.12 2.32
C ASN A 119 20.19 -3.27 1.01
N GLY A 120 19.23 -4.19 0.94
CA GLY A 120 18.55 -4.55 -0.31
C GLY A 120 19.43 -5.34 -1.30
N GLN A 121 20.68 -5.59 -0.95
CA GLN A 121 21.68 -6.27 -1.77
C GLN A 121 22.72 -6.99 -0.90
N ILE A 122 23.39 -7.99 -1.47
CA ILE A 122 24.47 -8.74 -0.80
C ILE A 122 25.44 -9.32 -1.83
N THR A 123 26.73 -9.41 -1.50
CA THR A 123 27.72 -10.12 -2.33
C THR A 123 28.03 -11.49 -1.75
N ILE A 124 27.76 -12.55 -2.51
CA ILE A 124 28.05 -13.93 -2.10
C ILE A 124 28.95 -14.57 -3.16
N ASN A 125 30.13 -15.04 -2.75
CA ASN A 125 31.13 -15.68 -3.63
C ASN A 125 31.49 -14.83 -4.87
N GLY A 126 31.58 -13.51 -4.71
CA GLY A 126 31.92 -12.57 -5.78
C GLY A 126 30.75 -12.13 -6.66
N THR A 127 29.54 -12.68 -6.46
CA THR A 127 28.32 -12.27 -7.17
C THR A 127 27.51 -11.30 -6.33
N LEU A 128 27.20 -10.12 -6.87
CA LEU A 128 26.25 -9.18 -6.28
C LEU A 128 24.82 -9.62 -6.58
N TYR A 129 24.07 -9.92 -5.53
CA TYR A 129 22.63 -10.20 -5.57
C TYR A 129 21.86 -8.99 -5.05
N THR A 130 20.72 -8.69 -5.68
CA THR A 130 19.88 -7.52 -5.36
C THR A 130 18.42 -7.94 -5.23
N LEU A 131 17.63 -7.19 -4.45
CA LEU A 131 16.17 -7.33 -4.35
C LEU A 131 15.42 -6.34 -5.24
N TYR A 132 16.12 -5.29 -5.67
CA TYR A 132 15.66 -4.27 -6.61
C TYR A 132 16.89 -3.77 -7.39
N ASP A 133 16.82 -3.76 -8.72
CA ASP A 133 17.96 -3.41 -9.57
C ASP A 133 17.56 -2.52 -10.77
N PRO A 134 17.18 -1.25 -10.52
CA PRO A 134 16.79 -0.34 -11.58
C PRO A 134 17.95 -0.06 -12.56
N ASP A 135 19.19 -0.15 -12.08
CA ASP A 135 20.40 0.13 -12.85
C ASP A 135 21.00 -1.10 -13.55
N LYS A 136 20.42 -2.29 -13.35
CA LYS A 136 20.90 -3.57 -13.90
C LYS A 136 22.37 -3.88 -13.55
N LYS A 137 22.77 -3.58 -12.32
CA LYS A 137 24.15 -3.71 -11.81
C LYS A 137 24.43 -5.08 -11.19
N GLY A 138 23.41 -5.84 -10.82
CA GLY A 138 23.55 -7.11 -10.10
C GLY A 138 22.66 -8.22 -10.66
N THR A 139 22.64 -9.34 -9.95
CA THR A 139 21.72 -10.44 -10.20
C THR A 139 20.48 -10.25 -9.33
N LEU A 140 19.35 -9.90 -9.96
CA LEU A 140 18.09 -9.78 -9.26
C LEU A 140 17.65 -11.15 -8.72
N LEU A 141 17.46 -11.23 -7.40
CA LEU A 141 16.97 -12.43 -6.76
C LEU A 141 15.57 -12.76 -7.25
N GLN A 142 15.27 -14.06 -7.33
CA GLN A 142 14.00 -14.56 -7.83
C GLN A 142 13.26 -15.39 -6.78
N LEU A 143 11.95 -15.53 -6.96
CA LEU A 143 11.07 -16.31 -6.10
C LEU A 143 10.31 -17.35 -6.93
N PRO A 144 9.97 -18.52 -6.35
CA PRO A 144 9.08 -19.48 -6.99
C PRO A 144 7.75 -18.83 -7.42
N VAL A 145 7.26 -19.17 -8.60
CA VAL A 145 5.97 -18.70 -9.13
C VAL A 145 4.82 -19.44 -8.45
N THR A 146 4.89 -20.77 -8.38
CA THR A 146 3.88 -21.60 -7.73
C THR A 146 4.18 -21.72 -6.24
N ARG A 147 3.25 -21.24 -5.44
CA ARG A 147 3.38 -21.14 -3.97
C ARG A 147 2.20 -21.77 -3.21
N CYS A 148 1.15 -22.14 -3.94
CA CYS A 148 -0.08 -22.73 -3.42
C CYS A 148 -0.38 -24.04 -4.15
N PRO A 149 -0.84 -25.10 -3.44
CA PRO A 149 -1.01 -25.17 -1.99
C PRO A 149 0.32 -25.26 -1.22
N SER A 150 1.42 -25.47 -1.94
CA SER A 150 2.79 -25.48 -1.42
C SER A 150 3.75 -24.84 -2.42
N ILE A 151 4.95 -24.48 -1.96
CA ILE A 151 6.02 -23.96 -2.81
C ILE A 151 6.51 -25.07 -3.74
N ASP A 152 6.53 -24.78 -5.04
CA ASP A 152 7.21 -25.61 -6.03
C ASP A 152 8.64 -25.09 -6.25
N TRP A 153 9.57 -25.66 -5.48
CA TRP A 153 10.99 -25.29 -5.54
C TRP A 153 11.67 -25.67 -6.87
N ASN A 154 11.09 -26.62 -7.61
CA ASN A 154 11.60 -27.08 -8.92
C ASN A 154 10.88 -26.41 -10.10
N GLY A 155 9.89 -25.57 -9.80
CA GLY A 155 9.06 -24.89 -10.78
C GLY A 155 9.72 -23.65 -11.39
N LYS A 156 8.89 -22.81 -12.00
CA LYS A 156 9.32 -21.54 -12.56
C LYS A 156 9.64 -20.53 -11.46
N TYR A 157 10.63 -19.69 -11.71
CA TYR A 157 10.98 -18.55 -10.87
C TYR A 157 10.66 -17.26 -11.61
N LYS A 158 10.39 -16.19 -10.85
CA LYS A 158 10.26 -14.83 -11.34
C LYS A 158 10.98 -13.88 -10.41
N ASP A 159 11.34 -12.71 -10.91
CA ASP A 159 12.03 -11.67 -10.14
C ASP A 159 11.32 -11.37 -8.81
N PHE A 160 12.13 -11.03 -7.80
CA PHE A 160 11.64 -10.69 -6.48
C PHE A 160 10.60 -9.58 -6.59
N SER A 161 9.51 -9.75 -5.84
CA SER A 161 8.42 -8.80 -5.76
C SER A 161 7.95 -8.74 -4.31
N PRO A 162 7.46 -7.60 -3.79
CA PRO A 162 7.29 -6.32 -4.50
C PRO A 162 8.61 -5.72 -4.95
N SER A 163 8.58 -5.07 -6.12
CA SER A 163 9.72 -4.30 -6.62
C SER A 163 9.75 -2.93 -5.93
N GLY A 164 10.80 -2.15 -6.19
CA GLY A 164 10.95 -0.79 -5.68
C GLY A 164 12.00 -0.66 -4.59
N PRO A 165 12.33 0.58 -4.20
CA PRO A 165 13.51 0.89 -3.42
C PRO A 165 13.47 0.37 -1.97
N ARG A 166 12.30 0.01 -1.44
CA ARG A 166 12.15 -0.82 -0.22
C ARG A 166 11.10 -1.92 -0.42
N GLY A 167 10.95 -2.42 -1.65
CA GLY A 167 9.92 -3.41 -2.00
C GLY A 167 9.95 -4.68 -1.14
N TRP A 168 11.13 -5.06 -0.63
CA TRP A 168 11.32 -6.21 0.25
C TRP A 168 10.97 -5.97 1.71
N LEU A 169 10.76 -4.72 2.14
CA LEU A 169 10.25 -4.36 3.46
C LEU A 169 8.71 -4.40 3.44
N ASP A 170 8.16 -5.50 2.94
CA ASP A 170 6.74 -5.69 2.65
C ASP A 170 5.92 -6.15 3.87
N GLU A 171 6.26 -5.76 5.09
CA GLU A 171 5.49 -6.15 6.30
C GLU A 171 4.90 -4.93 7.01
N TYR A 172 4.62 -3.88 6.23
CA TYR A 172 4.06 -2.60 6.69
C TYR A 172 4.90 -1.89 7.76
N CYS A 173 6.21 -2.10 7.69
CA CYS A 173 7.23 -1.38 8.44
C CYS A 173 8.46 -1.27 7.56
N GLU A 174 8.78 -0.05 7.15
CA GLU A 174 9.95 0.27 6.37
C GLU A 174 10.92 1.09 7.20
N TRP A 175 12.21 1.01 6.88
CA TRP A 175 13.21 1.79 7.62
C TRP A 175 14.29 2.39 6.73
N SER A 176 14.92 3.43 7.28
CA SER A 176 16.15 4.04 6.77
C SER A 176 17.21 4.11 7.87
N ILE A 177 18.48 4.07 7.47
CA ILE A 177 19.65 3.88 8.31
C ILE A 177 20.67 4.95 7.94
N VAL A 178 21.06 5.77 8.91
CA VAL A 178 22.23 6.63 8.83
C VAL A 178 23.40 5.89 9.45
N ARG A 179 24.50 5.77 8.69
CA ARG A 179 25.77 5.21 9.16
C ARG A 179 26.83 6.29 9.25
N ASP A 180 27.75 6.15 10.20
CA ASP A 180 28.95 6.99 10.24
C ASP A 180 30.01 6.51 9.23
N THR A 181 31.15 7.22 9.16
CA THR A 181 32.24 6.92 8.23
C THR A 181 32.89 5.55 8.44
N ASN A 182 32.69 4.93 9.61
CA ASN A 182 33.18 3.59 9.92
C ASN A 182 32.14 2.50 9.58
N GLY A 183 30.97 2.88 9.07
CA GLY A 183 29.87 1.98 8.75
C GLY A 183 28.96 1.66 9.94
N ASN A 184 29.18 2.26 11.12
CA ASN A 184 28.36 2.01 12.30
C ASN A 184 27.03 2.76 12.20
N MET A 185 25.93 2.11 12.61
CA MET A 185 24.60 2.70 12.63
C MET A 185 24.48 3.79 13.70
N ARG A 186 23.91 4.93 13.32
CA ARG A 186 23.74 6.12 14.19
C ARG A 186 22.28 6.49 14.40
N LYS A 187 21.48 6.35 13.35
CA LYS A 187 20.04 6.64 13.38
C LYS A 187 19.32 5.59 12.53
N ILE A 188 18.24 5.05 13.07
CA ILE A 188 17.28 4.25 12.33
C ILE A 188 15.93 4.95 12.43
N THR A 189 15.28 5.18 11.29
CA THR A 189 13.91 5.71 11.23
C THR A 189 13.00 4.64 10.68
N PHE A 190 12.02 4.23 11.47
CA PHE A 190 10.97 3.29 11.09
C PHE A 190 9.69 4.06 10.73
N THR A 191 8.99 3.64 9.67
CA THR A 191 7.68 4.18 9.28
C THR A 191 6.70 3.06 8.93
N SER A 192 5.45 3.26 9.31
CA SER A 192 4.29 2.48 8.86
C SER A 192 3.23 3.37 8.20
N GLU A 193 3.54 4.65 7.95
CA GLU A 193 2.59 5.61 7.39
C GLU A 193 2.36 5.34 5.90
N ASN A 194 1.10 5.29 5.46
CA ASN A 194 0.79 5.02 4.05
C ASN A 194 1.05 6.26 3.16
N PRO A 195 1.42 6.07 1.88
CA PRO A 195 1.64 7.18 0.95
C PRO A 195 0.37 8.01 0.68
N ALA A 196 -0.81 7.42 0.86
CA ALA A 196 -2.10 8.07 0.59
C ALA A 196 -2.29 9.40 1.35
N TYR A 197 -1.81 9.49 2.60
CA TYR A 197 -1.88 10.73 3.38
C TYR A 197 -1.12 11.88 2.70
N PHE A 198 0.09 11.58 2.21
CA PHE A 198 0.94 12.55 1.53
C PHE A 198 0.45 12.87 0.13
N LEU A 199 -0.10 11.89 -0.59
CA LEU A 199 -0.76 12.12 -1.89
C LEU A 199 -1.97 13.07 -1.74
N ALA A 200 -2.80 12.86 -0.72
CA ALA A 200 -3.98 13.70 -0.47
C ALA A 200 -3.57 15.13 -0.06
N MET A 201 -2.55 15.27 0.80
CA MET A 201 -2.01 16.58 1.17
C MET A 201 -1.36 17.28 -0.03
N TRP A 202 -0.59 16.55 -0.85
CA TRP A 202 0.09 17.08 -2.03
C TRP A 202 -0.89 17.61 -3.09
N ARG A 203 -2.02 16.93 -3.27
CA ARG A 203 -3.09 17.36 -4.19
C ARG A 203 -3.62 18.76 -3.86
N ILE A 204 -3.55 19.17 -2.58
CA ILE A 204 -3.97 20.49 -2.10
C ILE A 204 -2.81 21.48 -2.13
N ASP A 205 -1.69 21.15 -1.47
CA ASP A 205 -0.53 22.03 -1.36
C ASP A 205 0.79 21.23 -1.29
N PRO A 206 1.58 21.19 -2.39
CA PRO A 206 2.91 20.58 -2.40
C PRO A 206 3.88 21.13 -1.35
N ASN A 207 3.73 22.39 -0.92
CA ASN A 207 4.59 22.98 0.11
C ASN A 207 4.29 22.41 1.50
N ALA A 208 3.07 21.94 1.75
CA ALA A 208 2.74 21.29 3.02
C ALA A 208 3.56 20.00 3.18
N VAL A 209 3.60 19.16 2.13
CA VAL A 209 4.42 17.94 2.12
C VAL A 209 5.92 18.26 2.21
N LEU A 210 6.39 19.29 1.49
CA LEU A 210 7.77 19.76 1.63
C LEU A 210 8.11 20.14 3.08
N GLY A 211 7.21 20.84 3.78
CA GLY A 211 7.35 21.19 5.18
C GLY A 211 7.54 19.96 6.07
N LEU A 212 6.72 18.93 5.87
CA LEU A 212 6.87 17.66 6.59
C LEU A 212 8.21 16.98 6.29
N TYR A 213 8.64 16.95 5.03
CA TYR A 213 9.95 16.38 4.67
C TYR A 213 11.11 17.11 5.36
N ARG A 214 11.06 18.44 5.40
CA ARG A 214 12.10 19.25 6.07
C ARG A 214 12.15 19.03 7.57
N ASP A 215 10.99 18.79 8.19
CA ASP A 215 10.89 18.57 9.63
C ASP A 215 11.31 17.16 10.06
N TYR A 216 10.89 16.14 9.30
CA TYR A 216 11.00 14.75 9.73
C TYR A 216 12.13 13.98 9.02
N ILE A 217 12.51 14.37 7.80
CA ILE A 217 13.60 13.74 7.05
C ILE A 217 14.87 14.57 7.09
N ASP A 218 14.89 15.71 6.39
CA ASP A 218 16.08 16.53 6.23
C ASP A 218 15.75 17.96 5.77
N PRO A 219 16.28 19.01 6.43
CA PRO A 219 16.02 20.40 6.03
C PRO A 219 16.52 20.77 4.63
N ALA A 220 17.43 19.97 4.03
CA ALA A 220 17.96 20.21 2.69
C ALA A 220 16.98 19.86 1.56
N VAL A 221 15.85 19.20 1.86
CA VAL A 221 14.84 18.82 0.86
C VAL A 221 14.36 20.06 0.10
N GLN A 222 14.35 19.97 -1.23
CA GLN A 222 13.76 20.96 -2.13
C GLN A 222 12.46 20.43 -2.72
N LEU A 223 11.57 21.34 -3.14
CA LEU A 223 10.26 20.96 -3.67
C LEU A 223 10.40 20.08 -4.91
N GLU A 224 11.33 20.42 -5.79
CA GLU A 224 11.59 19.74 -7.06
C GLU A 224 12.18 18.34 -6.90
N ASP A 225 12.71 18.03 -5.70
CA ASP A 225 13.17 16.69 -5.35
C ASP A 225 12.01 15.72 -5.17
N LEU A 226 10.80 16.24 -4.90
CA LEU A 226 9.59 15.46 -4.62
C LEU A 226 8.71 15.27 -5.86
N TYR A 227 9.11 15.80 -7.01
CA TYR A 227 8.35 15.71 -8.25
C TYR A 227 8.48 14.34 -8.90
N LEU A 228 7.35 13.74 -9.26
CA LEU A 228 7.29 12.64 -10.20
C LEU A 228 7.76 13.13 -11.57
N ARG A 229 8.63 12.35 -12.20
CA ARG A 229 9.20 12.66 -13.50
C ARG A 229 9.00 11.50 -14.45
N TYR A 230 8.78 11.81 -15.72
CA TYR A 230 8.70 10.77 -16.74
C TYR A 230 10.03 9.99 -16.81
N THR A 231 9.95 8.67 -16.79
CA THR A 231 11.12 7.78 -16.90
C THR A 231 11.51 7.49 -18.35
N ALA A 232 10.61 7.78 -19.29
CA ALA A 232 10.80 7.61 -20.73
C ALA A 232 10.06 8.70 -21.50
N ASN A 233 10.33 8.83 -22.79
CA ASN A 233 9.49 9.64 -23.67
C ASN A 233 8.15 8.95 -23.86
N CYS A 234 7.07 9.63 -23.52
CA CYS A 234 5.70 9.16 -23.59
C CYS A 234 4.84 10.18 -24.37
N PRO A 235 3.58 9.84 -24.72
CA PRO A 235 2.70 10.77 -25.43
C PRO A 235 2.43 12.10 -24.74
N THR A 236 2.48 12.14 -23.40
CA THR A 236 2.19 13.34 -22.59
C THR A 236 3.43 14.05 -22.03
N GLY A 237 4.63 13.50 -22.21
CA GLY A 237 5.84 14.12 -21.67
C GLY A 237 7.15 13.43 -22.07
N LYS A 238 8.27 14.04 -21.73
CA LYS A 238 9.62 13.54 -22.07
C LYS A 238 10.37 13.12 -20.82
N ALA A 239 11.28 12.16 -20.99
CA ALA A 239 12.10 11.66 -19.89
C ALA A 239 12.79 12.81 -19.12
N GLY A 240 12.60 12.84 -17.80
CA GLY A 240 13.14 13.86 -16.89
C GLY A 240 12.22 15.06 -16.62
N ASP A 241 11.24 15.33 -17.48
CA ASP A 241 10.26 16.40 -17.25
C ASP A 241 9.36 16.05 -16.05
N PRO A 242 8.98 17.04 -15.22
CA PRO A 242 7.94 16.83 -14.21
C PRO A 242 6.64 16.37 -14.86
N VAL A 243 6.01 15.35 -14.28
CA VAL A 243 4.65 14.96 -14.60
C VAL A 243 3.72 16.00 -13.98
N ILE A 244 2.85 16.63 -14.77
CA ILE A 244 1.87 17.60 -14.25
C ILE A 244 0.52 16.89 -14.12
N ASP A 245 -0.10 16.98 -12.96
CA ASP A 245 -1.48 16.54 -12.77
C ASP A 245 -2.42 17.60 -13.38
N PRO A 246 -3.12 17.31 -14.50
CA PRO A 246 -3.95 18.28 -15.16
C PRO A 246 -5.20 18.66 -14.34
N THR A 247 -5.54 17.89 -13.30
CA THR A 247 -6.70 18.20 -12.42
C THR A 247 -6.39 19.29 -11.41
N THR A 248 -5.11 19.47 -11.05
CA THR A 248 -4.65 20.50 -10.11
C THR A 248 -3.79 21.58 -10.80
N GLY A 249 -3.20 21.26 -11.95
CA GLY A 249 -2.21 22.09 -12.62
C GLY A 249 -0.83 22.07 -11.96
N LEU A 250 -0.60 21.17 -10.99
CA LEU A 250 0.62 21.09 -10.19
C LEU A 250 1.45 19.85 -10.58
N PRO A 251 2.77 19.84 -10.31
CA PRO A 251 3.59 18.63 -10.45
C PRO A 251 3.02 17.49 -9.60
N ALA A 252 3.02 16.27 -10.11
CA ALA A 252 2.63 15.09 -9.36
C ALA A 252 3.71 14.69 -8.34
N TYR A 253 3.30 14.04 -7.27
CA TYR A 253 4.19 13.60 -6.19
C TYR A 253 4.89 12.28 -6.52
N ASP A 254 6.21 12.23 -6.32
CA ASP A 254 6.98 11.00 -6.35
C ASP A 254 7.01 10.36 -4.95
N THR A 255 6.24 9.29 -4.76
CA THR A 255 6.20 8.55 -3.49
C THR A 255 7.50 7.79 -3.20
N VAL A 256 8.37 7.63 -4.19
CA VAL A 256 9.67 6.95 -4.10
C VAL A 256 10.84 7.90 -4.43
N ASN A 257 10.65 9.19 -4.16
CA ASN A 257 11.66 10.22 -4.36
C ASN A 257 12.97 9.94 -3.60
N LYS A 258 14.03 10.68 -3.94
CA LYS A 258 15.37 10.46 -3.35
C LYS A 258 15.42 10.57 -1.82
N TRP A 259 14.48 11.27 -1.17
CA TRP A 259 14.38 11.43 0.28
C TRP A 259 13.48 10.37 0.95
N ASN A 260 12.93 9.46 0.16
CA ASN A 260 12.09 8.36 0.62
C ASN A 260 12.38 7.09 -0.19
N ALA A 261 13.66 6.75 -0.35
CA ALA A 261 14.09 5.60 -1.13
C ALA A 261 15.23 4.86 -0.45
N GLY A 262 15.21 3.53 -0.53
CA GLY A 262 16.26 2.67 0.01
C GLY A 262 16.27 2.63 1.53
N THR A 263 17.13 1.79 2.07
CA THR A 263 17.46 1.76 3.50
C THR A 263 18.63 2.69 3.82
N ALA A 264 19.49 3.04 2.86
CA ALA A 264 20.60 3.95 3.10
C ALA A 264 20.13 5.41 3.18
N CYS A 265 20.62 6.14 4.19
CA CYS A 265 20.38 7.57 4.35
C CYS A 265 21.70 8.32 4.59
N THR A 266 21.93 9.35 3.77
CA THR A 266 23.06 10.27 3.88
C THR A 266 22.51 11.68 4.12
N PRO A 267 22.63 12.22 5.34
CA PRO A 267 22.13 13.56 5.67
C PRO A 267 22.60 14.62 4.68
N GLY A 268 21.69 15.51 4.28
CA GLY A 268 21.91 16.55 3.29
C GLY A 268 22.01 16.07 1.84
N GLN A 269 21.85 14.77 1.55
CA GLN A 269 21.99 14.22 0.20
C GLN A 269 20.79 13.39 -0.26
N PHE A 270 20.47 12.30 0.43
CA PHE A 270 19.41 11.36 0.04
C PHE A 270 19.03 10.40 1.18
N GLY A 271 17.97 9.64 0.94
CA GLY A 271 17.41 8.64 1.84
C GLY A 271 16.45 9.24 2.85
N GLY A 272 16.00 8.39 3.78
CA GLY A 272 14.92 8.72 4.71
C GLY A 272 13.74 7.77 4.53
N ALA A 273 12.82 7.78 5.50
CA ALA A 273 11.63 6.94 5.51
C ALA A 273 10.44 7.77 6.00
N MET A 274 9.93 8.64 5.14
CA MET A 274 8.77 9.48 5.44
C MET A 274 7.53 8.61 5.58
N HIS A 275 7.28 7.81 4.55
CA HIS A 275 6.14 6.89 4.47
C HIS A 275 6.55 5.63 3.72
N LEU A 276 5.67 4.64 3.73
CA LEU A 276 5.80 3.36 3.04
C LEU A 276 5.92 3.56 1.52
N THR A 277 6.75 2.74 0.88
CA THR A 277 7.09 2.80 -0.55
C THR A 277 6.89 1.48 -1.27
N SER A 278 6.80 0.37 -0.54
CA SER A 278 6.50 -0.93 -1.13
C SER A 278 5.09 -0.91 -1.71
N GLY A 279 4.96 -1.29 -2.99
CA GLY A 279 3.69 -1.24 -3.73
C GLY A 279 2.45 -1.83 -3.03
N PRO A 280 2.50 -3.00 -2.35
CA PRO A 280 1.33 -3.52 -1.65
C PRO A 280 1.01 -2.81 -0.32
N ASN A 281 1.81 -1.84 0.11
CA ASN A 281 1.68 -1.18 1.42
C ASN A 281 0.79 0.08 1.37
N THR A 282 -0.26 0.10 0.54
CA THR A 282 -1.22 1.20 0.46
C THR A 282 -2.36 1.04 1.48
N LEU A 283 -3.04 2.15 1.78
CA LEU A 283 -4.20 2.12 2.68
C LEU A 283 -5.40 1.42 2.02
N SER A 284 -5.58 1.62 0.71
CA SER A 284 -6.60 0.91 -0.07
C SER A 284 -6.41 -0.61 -0.05
N ALA A 285 -5.17 -1.10 -0.08
CA ALA A 285 -4.85 -2.52 0.02
C ALA A 285 -5.21 -3.10 1.40
N GLU A 286 -5.03 -2.34 2.48
CA GLU A 286 -5.45 -2.73 3.84
C GLU A 286 -6.97 -2.92 3.91
N VAL A 287 -7.73 -1.94 3.41
CA VAL A 287 -9.20 -1.98 3.36
C VAL A 287 -9.68 -3.17 2.52
N TYR A 288 -9.08 -3.37 1.33
CA TYR A 288 -9.34 -4.51 0.46
C TYR A 288 -9.12 -5.84 1.18
N LEU A 289 -7.96 -6.00 1.84
CA LEU A 289 -7.57 -7.24 2.50
C LEU A 289 -8.54 -7.63 3.61
N ALA A 290 -8.90 -6.66 4.47
CA ALA A 290 -9.85 -6.88 5.56
C ALA A 290 -11.22 -7.29 5.03
N ALA A 291 -11.70 -6.66 3.95
CA ALA A 291 -12.99 -6.99 3.36
C ALA A 291 -13.00 -8.35 2.65
N ALA A 292 -12.00 -8.61 1.82
CA ALA A 292 -11.89 -9.86 1.04
C ALA A 292 -11.81 -11.10 1.95
N ALA A 293 -11.15 -10.96 3.11
CA ALA A 293 -11.03 -12.01 4.11
C ALA A 293 -12.36 -12.39 4.80
N THR A 294 -13.43 -11.59 4.67
CA THR A 294 -14.71 -11.86 5.34
C THR A 294 -15.55 -12.96 4.68
N ILE A 295 -15.20 -13.39 3.46
CA ILE A 295 -15.88 -14.49 2.79
C ILE A 295 -15.45 -15.82 3.41
N MET A 296 -16.41 -16.56 3.97
CA MET A 296 -16.16 -17.88 4.55
C MET A 296 -15.72 -18.86 3.46
N ARG A 297 -14.62 -19.59 3.69
CA ARG A 297 -14.09 -20.61 2.78
C ARG A 297 -14.35 -22.02 3.34
N PRO A 298 -14.28 -23.09 2.53
CA PRO A 298 -14.50 -24.44 3.02
C PRO A 298 -13.43 -24.79 4.06
N LEU A 299 -13.81 -25.52 5.10
CA LEU A 299 -12.91 -25.88 6.20
C LEU A 299 -11.63 -26.56 5.71
N SER A 300 -11.70 -27.39 4.67
CA SER A 300 -10.52 -28.03 4.03
C SER A 300 -9.45 -27.04 3.55
N SER A 301 -9.85 -25.79 3.34
CA SER A 301 -9.04 -24.72 2.77
C SER A 301 -8.87 -23.55 3.73
N SER A 302 -9.28 -23.68 5.00
CA SER A 302 -9.21 -22.61 6.00
C SER A 302 -8.69 -23.08 7.36
N GLN A 303 -7.92 -24.17 7.40
CA GLN A 303 -7.33 -24.70 8.64
C GLN A 303 -6.14 -23.88 9.14
N SER A 304 -5.54 -23.09 8.27
CA SER A 304 -4.38 -22.25 8.56
C SER A 304 -4.40 -20.99 7.71
N ALA A 305 -3.65 -19.98 8.15
CA ALA A 305 -3.46 -18.74 7.40
C ALA A 305 -3.01 -18.98 5.96
N GLN A 306 -2.04 -19.88 5.74
CA GLN A 306 -1.54 -20.17 4.38
C GLN A 306 -2.56 -20.94 3.52
N SER A 307 -3.28 -21.91 4.08
CA SER A 307 -4.32 -22.61 3.31
C SER A 307 -5.47 -21.68 2.93
N LEU A 308 -5.87 -20.78 3.85
CA LEU A 308 -6.91 -19.78 3.61
C LEU A 308 -6.54 -18.81 2.50
N ILE A 309 -5.38 -18.16 2.58
CA ILE A 309 -4.98 -17.17 1.57
C ILE A 309 -4.79 -17.81 0.19
N CYS A 310 -4.36 -19.08 0.11
CA CYS A 310 -4.30 -19.82 -1.16
C CYS A 310 -5.69 -20.02 -1.80
N CYS A 311 -6.73 -20.18 -0.98
CA CYS A 311 -8.10 -20.36 -1.43
C CYS A 311 -8.81 -19.02 -1.71
N ALA A 312 -8.54 -18.00 -0.90
CA ALA A 312 -9.24 -16.73 -0.92
C ALA A 312 -8.57 -15.66 -1.81
N GLN A 313 -7.28 -15.80 -2.14
CA GLN A 313 -6.53 -14.96 -3.08
C GLN A 313 -6.49 -13.44 -2.76
N TYR A 314 -6.74 -13.04 -1.51
CA TYR A 314 -6.82 -11.63 -1.07
C TYR A 314 -5.47 -10.93 -0.83
N GLY A 315 -4.34 -11.56 -1.11
CA GLY A 315 -3.03 -11.01 -0.72
C GLY A 315 -1.87 -11.93 -1.10
N GLN A 316 -0.71 -11.68 -0.52
CA GLN A 316 0.51 -12.45 -0.83
C GLN A 316 0.80 -13.50 0.24
N ASN A 317 0.93 -14.76 -0.20
CA ASN A 317 1.38 -15.84 0.67
C ASN A 317 2.81 -15.61 1.19
N TYR A 318 3.11 -16.25 2.32
CA TYR A 318 4.41 -16.19 2.99
C TYR A 318 4.88 -14.79 3.47
N ARG A 319 4.04 -13.75 3.43
CA ARG A 319 4.16 -12.59 4.33
C ARG A 319 3.73 -12.97 5.76
N ASN A 320 4.14 -12.19 6.75
CA ASN A 320 3.56 -12.22 8.10
C ASN A 320 2.18 -11.58 8.08
N SER A 321 2.03 -10.44 7.43
CA SER A 321 0.81 -9.62 7.44
C SER A 321 -0.38 -10.33 6.80
N ASP A 322 -0.37 -10.52 5.47
CA ASP A 322 -1.59 -10.81 4.71
C ASP A 322 -2.25 -12.12 5.14
N PRO A 323 -1.51 -13.24 5.29
CA PRO A 323 -2.11 -14.48 5.77
C PRO A 323 -2.63 -14.35 7.21
N HIS A 324 -1.94 -13.61 8.08
CA HIS A 324 -2.35 -13.44 9.47
C HIS A 324 -3.60 -12.56 9.61
N ILE A 325 -3.58 -11.37 9.01
CA ILE A 325 -4.70 -10.42 8.98
C ILE A 325 -5.93 -11.13 8.40
N GLY A 326 -5.78 -11.77 7.24
CA GLY A 326 -6.90 -12.40 6.59
C GLY A 326 -7.44 -13.61 7.37
N PHE A 327 -6.60 -14.37 8.06
CA PHE A 327 -7.06 -15.45 8.93
C PHE A 327 -7.80 -14.94 10.17
N ALA A 328 -7.28 -13.90 10.83
CA ALA A 328 -7.92 -13.28 11.99
C ALA A 328 -9.26 -12.60 11.63
N ALA A 329 -9.31 -11.88 10.50
CA ALA A 329 -10.52 -11.29 9.97
C ALA A 329 -11.56 -12.36 9.60
N ASN A 330 -11.16 -13.46 8.96
CA ASN A 330 -12.05 -14.56 8.63
C ASN A 330 -12.65 -15.24 9.88
N GLN A 331 -11.83 -15.50 10.91
CA GLN A 331 -12.35 -16.04 12.18
C GLN A 331 -13.36 -15.08 12.83
N THR A 332 -13.09 -13.78 12.79
CA THR A 332 -14.00 -12.75 13.30
C THR A 332 -15.31 -12.72 12.51
N ALA A 333 -15.22 -12.85 11.19
CA ALA A 333 -16.35 -12.81 10.28
C ALA A 333 -17.30 -14.02 10.42
N ALA A 334 -16.88 -15.10 11.10
CA ALA A 334 -17.74 -16.24 11.37
C ALA A 334 -18.88 -15.91 12.37
N THR A 335 -18.71 -14.89 13.21
CA THR A 335 -19.68 -14.48 14.24
C THR A 335 -19.97 -12.99 14.26
N ASN A 336 -19.34 -12.20 13.39
CA ASN A 336 -19.53 -10.76 13.27
C ASN A 336 -19.48 -10.30 11.82
N ARG A 337 -20.01 -9.11 11.54
CA ARG A 337 -19.51 -8.24 10.47
C ARG A 337 -18.40 -7.36 11.05
N LEU A 338 -17.45 -6.93 10.22
CA LEU A 338 -16.32 -6.12 10.66
C LEU A 338 -16.06 -4.96 9.70
N SER A 339 -15.47 -3.89 10.22
CA SER A 339 -14.89 -2.79 9.45
C SER A 339 -13.60 -2.38 10.13
N LEU A 340 -12.63 -1.82 9.39
CA LEU A 340 -11.43 -1.26 10.02
C LEU A 340 -11.80 -0.08 10.92
N THR A 341 -11.18 0.00 12.10
CA THR A 341 -11.47 1.02 13.11
C THR A 341 -10.87 2.36 12.70
N ASN A 342 -11.67 3.43 12.72
CA ASN A 342 -11.19 4.79 12.49
C ASN A 342 -10.33 5.30 13.68
N PRO A 343 -9.21 5.99 13.43
CA PRO A 343 -8.57 6.24 12.14
C PRO A 343 -7.89 5.00 11.55
N ILE A 344 -8.23 4.68 10.30
CA ILE A 344 -7.71 3.51 9.58
C ILE A 344 -6.25 3.77 9.21
N ALA A 345 -5.35 2.90 9.68
CA ALA A 345 -3.97 2.81 9.25
C ALA A 345 -3.32 1.57 9.89
N LEU A 346 -2.06 1.36 9.52
CA LEU A 346 -1.16 0.39 10.12
C LEU A 346 -0.23 1.11 11.08
N TYR A 347 -0.18 0.64 12.32
CA TYR A 347 0.50 1.32 13.40
C TYR A 347 1.62 0.46 13.98
N LEU A 348 2.81 1.04 14.08
CA LEU A 348 3.89 0.47 14.86
C LEU A 348 3.43 0.28 16.32
N GLN A 349 3.70 -0.89 16.88
CA GLN A 349 3.63 -1.15 18.30
C GLN A 349 5.07 -1.16 18.82
N GLN A 350 5.36 -0.22 19.72
CA GLN A 350 6.73 0.03 20.15
C GLN A 350 7.28 -1.09 21.08
N PRO A 351 8.60 -1.12 21.36
CA PRO A 351 9.17 -2.05 22.30
C PRO A 351 8.55 -1.92 23.69
N THR A 352 8.28 -3.04 24.34
CA THR A 352 7.67 -3.07 25.68
C THR A 352 8.68 -3.26 26.80
N ASN A 353 9.89 -3.73 26.49
CA ASN A 353 10.95 -4.00 27.47
C ASN A 353 12.24 -3.25 27.13
N PHE A 354 12.28 -1.95 27.45
CA PHE A 354 13.49 -1.15 27.30
C PHE A 354 14.58 -1.48 28.33
N GLU A 355 14.25 -2.14 29.44
CA GLU A 355 15.25 -2.54 30.45
C GLU A 355 16.29 -3.52 29.88
N ALA A 356 15.89 -4.32 28.90
CA ALA A 356 16.77 -5.24 28.17
C ALA A 356 17.78 -4.55 27.26
N TRP A 357 17.63 -3.24 27.01
CA TRP A 357 18.48 -2.46 26.11
C TRP A 357 19.61 -1.82 26.92
N LYS A 358 20.85 -2.18 26.61
CA LYS A 358 22.02 -1.77 27.38
C LYS A 358 23.09 -1.18 26.47
N GLY A 359 23.57 0.00 26.83
CA GLY A 359 24.78 0.57 26.24
C GLY A 359 26.04 -0.19 26.68
N PRO A 360 27.22 0.16 26.13
CA PRO A 360 28.46 -0.59 26.34
C PRO A 360 28.95 -0.65 27.79
N GLN A 361 28.50 0.26 28.66
CA GLN A 361 28.80 0.27 30.10
C GLN A 361 27.58 -0.15 30.95
N GLY A 362 26.58 -0.79 30.34
CA GLY A 362 25.35 -1.21 31.00
C GLY A 362 24.34 -0.10 31.26
N GLN A 363 24.58 1.10 30.73
CA GLN A 363 23.68 2.26 30.89
C GLN A 363 22.36 2.07 30.14
N ASP A 364 21.31 2.71 30.64
CA ASP A 364 20.02 2.80 29.95
C ASP A 364 20.15 3.64 28.66
N VAL A 365 19.52 3.13 27.61
CA VAL A 365 19.51 3.71 26.26
C VAL A 365 18.09 3.96 25.75
N SER A 366 17.07 3.75 26.60
CA SER A 366 15.65 3.98 26.27
C SER A 366 15.37 5.38 25.72
N GLN A 367 16.08 6.38 26.24
CA GLN A 367 16.02 7.79 25.82
C GLN A 367 16.35 8.04 24.34
N TYR A 368 17.01 7.10 23.66
CA TYR A 368 17.32 7.22 22.24
C TYR A 368 16.19 6.75 21.32
N TRP A 369 15.16 6.09 21.87
CA TRP A 369 13.92 5.78 21.15
C TRP A 369 12.92 6.93 21.29
N ARG A 370 12.42 7.44 20.16
CA ARG A 370 11.41 8.48 20.13
C ARG A 370 10.33 8.20 19.11
N ILE A 371 9.08 8.43 19.50
CA ILE A 371 7.95 8.52 18.58
C ILE A 371 7.99 9.92 17.97
N THR A 372 8.01 9.99 16.63
CA THR A 372 8.08 11.26 15.90
C THR A 372 6.76 11.61 15.22
N ARG A 373 5.97 10.60 14.84
CA ARG A 373 4.63 10.75 14.28
C ARG A 373 3.69 9.70 14.89
N GLY A 374 2.47 10.13 15.22
CA GLY A 374 1.48 9.33 15.94
C GLY A 374 1.66 9.34 17.46
N THR A 375 0.92 8.48 18.16
CA THR A 375 0.85 8.46 19.63
C THR A 375 0.77 7.03 20.17
N ALA A 376 1.49 6.76 21.26
CA ALA A 376 1.41 5.49 21.97
C ALA A 376 0.07 5.35 22.73
N LYS A 377 -0.47 4.14 22.78
CA LYS A 377 -1.68 3.76 23.55
C LYS A 377 -2.88 4.68 23.37
N SER A 378 -3.03 5.28 22.19
CA SER A 378 -4.11 6.25 21.91
C SER A 378 -5.34 5.63 21.25
N ALA A 379 -5.24 4.40 20.75
CA ALA A 379 -6.40 3.70 20.19
C ALA A 379 -7.43 3.35 21.27
N ILE A 380 -8.68 3.18 20.88
CA ILE A 380 -9.79 2.83 21.79
C ILE A 380 -9.57 1.49 22.53
N ASN A 381 -8.84 0.56 21.93
CA ASN A 381 -8.47 -0.73 22.52
C ASN A 381 -7.12 -0.68 23.28
N GLY A 382 -6.53 0.51 23.45
CA GLY A 382 -5.26 0.72 24.15
C GLY A 382 -4.01 0.38 23.33
N SER A 383 -4.15 0.04 22.04
CA SER A 383 -3.01 -0.16 21.15
C SER A 383 -2.34 1.17 20.75
N ASP A 384 -1.10 1.08 20.28
CA ASP A 384 -0.36 2.22 19.76
C ASP A 384 -0.93 2.67 18.42
N GLN A 385 -0.98 3.99 18.19
CA GLN A 385 -1.21 4.60 16.89
C GLN A 385 0.05 5.35 16.42
N ILE A 386 1.18 4.66 16.41
CA ILE A 386 2.48 5.21 16.03
C ILE A 386 2.68 5.00 14.53
N LEU A 387 3.03 6.07 13.82
CA LEU A 387 3.27 6.06 12.37
C LEU A 387 4.76 6.13 12.04
N GLN A 388 5.55 6.82 12.88
CA GLN A 388 6.99 6.93 12.71
C GLN A 388 7.71 6.93 14.06
N ALA A 389 8.78 6.16 14.15
CA ALA A 389 9.66 6.12 15.31
C ALA A 389 11.14 6.18 14.90
N VAL A 390 11.97 6.76 15.76
CA VAL A 390 13.40 6.92 15.53
C VAL A 390 14.17 6.34 16.70
N PHE A 391 15.20 5.55 16.41
CA PHE A 391 16.24 5.18 17.35
C PHE A 391 17.55 5.87 16.94
N GLU A 392 18.02 6.85 17.71
CA GLU A 392 19.17 7.69 17.35
C GLU A 392 20.14 7.87 18.50
N VAL A 393 21.41 7.50 18.27
CA VAL A 393 22.51 7.69 19.22
C VAL A 393 23.39 8.86 18.75
N PRO A 394 23.36 10.01 19.45
CA PRO A 394 24.10 11.19 19.05
C PRO A 394 25.61 10.99 19.24
N ALA A 395 26.43 11.74 18.50
CA ALA A 395 27.89 11.66 18.62
C ALA A 395 28.43 11.99 20.01
N SER A 396 27.74 12.84 20.76
CA SER A 396 28.08 13.15 22.15
C SER A 396 27.96 11.95 23.09
N ALA A 397 27.26 10.87 22.71
CA ALA A 397 27.15 9.67 23.53
C ALA A 397 28.47 8.88 23.59
N GLY A 398 29.37 9.05 22.61
CA GLY A 398 30.66 8.36 22.55
C GLY A 398 30.60 6.89 22.13
N PHE A 399 29.43 6.40 21.72
CA PHE A 399 29.21 5.06 21.17
C PHE A 399 28.15 5.10 20.06
N SER A 400 27.95 3.99 19.35
CA SER A 400 27.01 3.82 18.24
C SER A 400 25.89 2.84 18.58
N ILE A 401 24.92 2.67 17.68
CA ILE A 401 23.87 1.65 17.85
C ILE A 401 24.48 0.24 17.92
N ASN A 402 25.57 -0.01 17.17
CA ASN A 402 26.26 -1.30 17.16
C ASN A 402 26.86 -1.69 18.52
N ASP A 403 27.14 -0.72 19.40
CA ASP A 403 27.67 -0.95 20.75
C ASP A 403 26.57 -1.26 21.78
N ILE A 404 25.30 -1.18 21.37
CA ILE A 404 24.14 -1.48 22.21
C ILE A 404 23.79 -2.96 22.09
N THR A 405 23.36 -3.55 23.21
CA THR A 405 22.79 -4.89 23.24
C THR A 405 21.31 -4.86 23.61
N ILE A 406 20.54 -5.79 23.05
CA ILE A 406 19.17 -6.11 23.47
C ILE A 406 19.18 -7.57 23.92
N ASN A 407 18.85 -7.83 25.19
CA ASN A 407 18.96 -9.17 25.79
C ASN A 407 20.36 -9.80 25.60
N GLY A 408 21.41 -8.98 25.64
CA GLY A 408 22.81 -9.42 25.44
C GLY A 408 23.22 -9.64 23.97
N GLN A 409 22.31 -9.50 23.01
CA GLN A 409 22.63 -9.55 21.58
C GLN A 409 23.00 -8.15 21.06
N ALA A 410 24.18 -8.00 20.47
CA ALA A 410 24.61 -6.75 19.82
C ALA A 410 23.71 -6.40 18.63
N ILE A 411 23.45 -5.10 18.43
CA ILE A 411 22.65 -4.61 17.31
C ILE A 411 23.53 -4.45 16.07
N ASP A 412 23.91 -5.57 15.45
CA ASP A 412 24.69 -5.56 14.20
C ASP A 412 23.83 -5.20 12.98
N TYR A 413 22.54 -5.50 13.05
CA TYR A 413 21.55 -5.27 12.00
C TYR A 413 20.23 -4.76 12.59
N VAL A 414 19.42 -4.05 11.79
CA VAL A 414 18.13 -3.50 12.21
C VAL A 414 17.17 -4.58 12.72
N TRP A 415 17.30 -5.82 12.23
CA TRP A 415 16.55 -6.99 12.69
C TRP A 415 16.51 -7.15 14.21
N VAL A 416 17.59 -6.86 14.93
CA VAL A 416 17.64 -7.01 16.40
C VAL A 416 16.62 -6.10 17.08
N ILE A 417 16.46 -4.86 16.57
CA ILE A 417 15.44 -3.91 17.00
C ILE A 417 14.07 -4.32 16.48
N ALA A 418 13.96 -4.72 15.20
CA ALA A 418 12.68 -5.08 14.57
C ALA A 418 11.97 -6.24 15.29
N GLN A 419 12.72 -7.17 15.89
CA GLN A 419 12.17 -8.24 16.73
C GLN A 419 11.50 -7.75 18.03
N GLN A 420 11.76 -6.50 18.45
CA GLN A 420 11.12 -5.87 19.60
C GLN A 420 9.88 -5.06 19.22
N LEU A 421 9.56 -4.98 17.93
CA LEU A 421 8.44 -4.22 17.39
C LEU A 421 7.35 -5.17 16.89
N LEU A 422 6.12 -4.67 16.85
CA LEU A 422 5.05 -5.24 16.04
C LEU A 422 4.48 -4.17 15.12
N VAL A 423 3.73 -4.58 14.11
CA VAL A 423 2.78 -3.71 13.40
C VAL A 423 1.38 -4.21 13.74
N GLY A 424 0.39 -3.33 13.77
CA GLY A 424 -0.99 -3.76 13.95
C GLY A 424 -2.02 -2.84 13.32
N LEU A 425 -3.22 -3.41 13.17
CA LEU A 425 -4.44 -2.72 12.78
C LEU A 425 -5.58 -3.09 13.73
N SER A 426 -6.63 -2.26 13.75
CA SER A 426 -7.80 -2.49 14.58
C SER A 426 -9.05 -2.68 13.72
N VAL A 427 -9.95 -3.55 14.19
CA VAL A 427 -11.27 -3.78 13.58
C VAL A 427 -12.36 -3.51 14.60
N THR A 428 -13.47 -2.97 14.15
CA THR A 428 -14.68 -2.77 14.96
C THR A 428 -15.78 -3.68 14.44
N THR A 429 -16.39 -4.45 15.34
CA THR A 429 -17.26 -5.57 15.00
C THR A 429 -18.70 -5.37 15.41
N THR A 430 -19.60 -5.89 14.58
CA THR A 430 -21.04 -5.95 14.82
C THR A 430 -21.47 -7.43 14.82
N PRO A 431 -22.02 -7.96 15.92
CA PRO A 431 -22.42 -9.36 15.98
C PRO A 431 -23.47 -9.73 14.92
N ILE A 432 -23.39 -10.96 14.42
CA ILE A 432 -24.42 -11.55 13.54
C ILE A 432 -25.07 -12.76 14.23
N SER A 433 -26.30 -13.06 13.85
CA SER A 433 -27.07 -14.18 14.42
C SER A 433 -26.73 -15.54 13.84
N THR A 434 -26.17 -15.58 12.63
CA THR A 434 -25.86 -16.82 11.91
C THR A 434 -24.53 -16.70 11.18
N THR A 435 -23.67 -17.71 11.31
CA THR A 435 -22.44 -17.81 10.54
C THR A 435 -22.76 -17.85 9.04
N PRO A 436 -22.10 -17.03 8.21
CA PRO A 436 -22.29 -17.07 6.77
C PRO A 436 -21.90 -18.43 6.19
N PRO A 437 -22.62 -18.94 5.17
CA PRO A 437 -22.24 -20.20 4.54
C PRO A 437 -20.87 -20.10 3.87
N ALA A 438 -20.13 -21.20 3.89
CA ALA A 438 -18.86 -21.29 3.16
C ALA A 438 -19.11 -21.24 1.64
N VAL A 439 -18.24 -20.49 0.95
CA VAL A 439 -18.22 -20.35 -0.51
C VAL A 439 -16.95 -21.03 -1.04
N PRO A 440 -16.95 -21.69 -2.22
CA PRO A 440 -15.75 -22.27 -2.82
C PRO A 440 -14.56 -21.30 -2.93
N CYS A 441 -13.36 -21.83 -3.14
CA CYS A 441 -12.18 -21.00 -3.39
C CYS A 441 -12.36 -20.11 -4.63
N VAL A 442 -11.72 -18.95 -4.61
CA VAL A 442 -11.72 -17.98 -5.71
C VAL A 442 -11.19 -18.64 -6.97
N LYS A 443 -11.82 -18.33 -8.09
CA LYS A 443 -11.43 -18.80 -9.42
C LYS A 443 -11.58 -17.68 -10.43
N ASP A 444 -10.73 -17.69 -11.44
CA ASP A 444 -10.89 -16.83 -12.61
C ASP A 444 -12.14 -17.23 -13.38
N ARG A 445 -12.88 -16.22 -13.85
CA ARG A 445 -14.00 -16.40 -14.76
C ARG A 445 -13.46 -16.62 -16.18
N VAL A 446 -13.78 -17.77 -16.76
CA VAL A 446 -13.35 -18.14 -18.12
C VAL A 446 -14.40 -17.89 -19.20
N ALA A 447 -15.66 -17.66 -18.80
CA ALA A 447 -16.78 -17.37 -19.70
C ALA A 447 -17.63 -16.22 -19.13
N GLY A 448 -18.11 -15.32 -19.99
CA GLY A 448 -18.82 -14.11 -19.55
C GLY A 448 -17.92 -13.13 -18.81
N LEU A 449 -16.66 -13.02 -19.24
CA LEU A 449 -15.70 -12.07 -18.69
C LEU A 449 -16.19 -10.65 -18.97
N GLN A 450 -16.22 -9.84 -17.92
CA GLN A 450 -16.57 -8.42 -17.98
C GLN A 450 -15.31 -7.61 -17.67
N PRO A 451 -15.11 -6.45 -18.33
CA PRO A 451 -14.04 -5.55 -17.96
C PRO A 451 -14.21 -5.10 -16.51
N TRP A 452 -13.26 -5.46 -15.66
CA TRP A 452 -13.16 -4.96 -14.30
C TRP A 452 -12.41 -3.62 -14.30
N PRO A 453 -13.03 -2.48 -13.96
CA PRO A 453 -12.31 -1.24 -13.74
C PRO A 453 -11.33 -1.35 -12.57
N VAL A 454 -10.03 -1.09 -12.81
CA VAL A 454 -8.98 -1.23 -11.78
C VAL A 454 -8.43 0.12 -11.34
N GLN A 455 -8.29 1.06 -12.27
CA GLN A 455 -7.75 2.38 -11.98
C GLN A 455 -8.26 3.39 -13.01
N LEU A 456 -8.59 4.61 -12.56
CA LEU A 456 -8.85 5.74 -13.42
C LEU A 456 -7.85 6.85 -13.09
N LEU A 457 -7.09 7.30 -14.07
CA LEU A 457 -6.07 8.33 -13.89
C LEU A 457 -6.21 9.41 -14.97
N PRO A 458 -5.90 10.67 -14.67
CA PRO A 458 -5.53 11.63 -15.70
C PRO A 458 -4.43 11.07 -16.60
N LEU A 459 -4.49 11.35 -17.90
CA LEU A 459 -3.62 10.68 -18.88
C LEU A 459 -2.13 10.92 -18.61
N ASP A 460 -1.77 12.11 -18.14
CA ASP A 460 -0.42 12.49 -17.73
C ASP A 460 0.09 11.63 -16.56
N LEU A 461 -0.76 11.38 -15.56
CA LEU A 461 -0.42 10.52 -14.42
C LEU A 461 -0.27 9.05 -14.84
N PHE A 462 -1.10 8.57 -15.77
CA PHE A 462 -0.97 7.21 -16.31
C PHE A 462 0.38 7.01 -17.00
N TYR A 463 0.73 7.87 -17.98
CA TYR A 463 2.02 7.80 -18.68
C TYR A 463 3.22 8.14 -17.80
N GLY A 464 3.00 8.98 -16.78
CA GLY A 464 3.97 9.27 -15.74
C GLY A 464 4.23 8.12 -14.79
N GLN A 465 3.45 7.03 -14.87
CA GLN A 465 3.49 5.89 -13.95
C GLN A 465 3.26 6.32 -12.49
N SER A 466 2.32 7.25 -12.29
CA SER A 466 1.95 7.70 -10.95
C SER A 466 1.49 6.50 -10.12
N PRO A 467 2.05 6.30 -8.92
CA PRO A 467 1.64 5.22 -8.02
C PRO A 467 0.39 5.58 -7.21
N THR A 468 -0.32 6.66 -7.56
CA THR A 468 -1.49 7.10 -6.82
C THR A 468 -2.65 6.11 -6.91
N ASP A 469 -3.24 5.81 -5.77
CA ASP A 469 -4.47 5.04 -5.59
C ASP A 469 -5.65 5.94 -5.14
N LEU A 470 -5.46 7.25 -5.17
CA LEU A 470 -6.52 8.20 -4.90
C LEU A 470 -7.54 8.19 -6.05
N PRO A 471 -8.85 8.33 -5.75
CA PRO A 471 -9.87 8.57 -6.76
C PRO A 471 -9.50 9.74 -7.69
N ALA A 472 -9.80 9.59 -8.97
CA ALA A 472 -9.65 10.65 -9.95
C ALA A 472 -10.57 11.83 -9.62
N TRP A 473 -10.01 13.04 -9.66
CA TRP A 473 -10.74 14.26 -9.39
C TRP A 473 -11.46 14.76 -10.67
N LEU A 474 -12.79 14.65 -10.68
CA LEU A 474 -13.66 15.08 -11.78
C LEU A 474 -14.32 16.43 -11.46
N ALA A 475 -13.57 17.53 -11.59
CA ALA A 475 -14.06 18.88 -11.29
C ALA A 475 -15.24 19.30 -12.20
N GLN A 476 -16.26 19.93 -11.63
CA GLN A 476 -17.45 20.40 -12.36
C GLN A 476 -17.09 21.39 -13.48
N GLY A 477 -17.75 21.27 -14.62
CA GLY A 477 -17.56 22.17 -15.76
C GLY A 477 -16.27 21.96 -16.54
N THR A 478 -15.56 20.86 -16.31
CA THR A 478 -14.28 20.55 -16.98
C THR A 478 -14.41 19.46 -18.04
N SER A 479 -13.41 19.39 -18.93
CA SER A 479 -13.21 18.30 -19.87
C SER A 479 -11.73 17.97 -19.95
N GLY A 480 -11.36 16.70 -19.82
CA GLY A 480 -9.96 16.26 -19.72
C GLY A 480 -9.71 14.84 -20.25
N GLN A 481 -8.44 14.51 -20.54
CA GLN A 481 -8.04 13.17 -20.97
C GLN A 481 -7.74 12.28 -19.76
N PHE A 482 -8.30 11.07 -19.77
CA PHE A 482 -8.10 10.06 -18.74
C PHE A 482 -7.79 8.71 -19.36
N ALA A 483 -7.10 7.86 -18.60
CA ALA A 483 -6.93 6.44 -18.87
C ALA A 483 -7.70 5.63 -17.83
N LEU A 484 -8.65 4.80 -18.27
CA LEU A 484 -9.25 3.76 -17.44
C LEU A 484 -8.54 2.44 -17.71
N VAL A 485 -7.79 1.96 -16.73
CA VAL A 485 -7.16 0.63 -16.74
C VAL A 485 -8.18 -0.40 -16.28
N VAL A 486 -8.29 -1.50 -17.02
CA VAL A 486 -9.21 -2.60 -16.74
C VAL A 486 -8.55 -3.96 -16.85
N GLN A 487 -9.19 -5.00 -16.30
CA GLN A 487 -8.85 -6.40 -16.57
C GLN A 487 -10.03 -7.13 -17.21
N GLY A 488 -9.76 -7.92 -18.24
CA GLY A 488 -10.76 -8.77 -18.87
C GLY A 488 -11.62 -8.09 -19.93
N ALA A 489 -11.12 -7.00 -20.52
CA ALA A 489 -11.75 -6.44 -21.71
C ALA A 489 -11.52 -7.31 -22.94
N ASP A 490 -12.53 -7.38 -23.81
CA ASP A 490 -12.43 -8.05 -25.09
C ASP A 490 -11.37 -7.37 -25.96
N LEU A 491 -10.36 -8.13 -26.40
CA LEU A 491 -9.27 -7.63 -27.24
C LEU A 491 -9.72 -7.16 -28.63
N LYS A 492 -10.95 -7.46 -29.04
CA LYS A 492 -11.57 -6.92 -30.26
C LYS A 492 -12.20 -5.55 -30.05
N THR A 493 -12.16 -5.00 -28.84
CA THR A 493 -12.69 -3.67 -28.56
C THR A 493 -11.94 -2.61 -29.35
N THR A 494 -12.67 -1.60 -29.81
CA THR A 494 -12.15 -0.43 -30.52
C THR A 494 -12.68 0.82 -29.84
N ALA A 495 -12.11 1.99 -30.16
CA ALA A 495 -12.66 3.26 -29.64
C ALA A 495 -14.14 3.46 -29.99
N ALA A 496 -14.59 2.99 -31.16
CA ALA A 496 -15.98 3.11 -31.61
C ALA A 496 -16.94 2.11 -30.94
N THR A 497 -16.43 0.99 -30.43
CA THR A 497 -17.23 -0.07 -29.80
C THR A 497 -17.11 -0.12 -28.29
N ALA A 498 -16.15 0.63 -27.72
CA ALA A 498 -15.98 0.77 -26.29
C ALA A 498 -17.16 1.54 -25.69
N ARG A 499 -17.67 1.03 -24.56
CA ARG A 499 -18.81 1.64 -23.86
C ARG A 499 -18.43 1.83 -22.41
N ILE A 500 -18.22 3.09 -22.02
CA ILE A 500 -17.94 3.50 -20.64
C ILE A 500 -19.18 4.21 -20.13
N GLN A 501 -19.60 3.85 -18.93
CA GLN A 501 -20.74 4.46 -18.26
C GLN A 501 -20.32 4.95 -16.88
N PHE A 502 -20.99 6.01 -16.42
CA PHE A 502 -20.90 6.52 -15.06
C PHE A 502 -22.29 6.52 -14.43
N ASN A 503 -22.38 6.28 -13.12
CA ASN A 503 -23.65 6.37 -12.40
C ASN A 503 -24.14 7.83 -12.29
N ASN A 504 -23.21 8.79 -12.34
CA ASN A 504 -23.49 10.22 -12.28
C ASN A 504 -23.85 10.72 -13.69
N PRO A 505 -25.09 11.18 -13.94
CA PRO A 505 -25.51 11.62 -15.27
C PRO A 505 -24.82 12.90 -15.74
N GLY A 506 -24.18 13.64 -14.83
CA GLY A 506 -23.35 14.80 -15.15
C GLY A 506 -21.95 14.44 -15.65
N VAL A 507 -21.57 13.16 -15.66
CA VAL A 507 -20.25 12.69 -16.10
C VAL A 507 -20.41 11.82 -17.33
N THR A 508 -19.70 12.16 -18.41
CA THR A 508 -19.73 11.43 -19.68
C THR A 508 -18.32 11.17 -20.18
N ALA A 509 -18.13 10.10 -20.96
CA ALA A 509 -16.86 9.79 -21.59
C ALA A 509 -17.01 9.53 -23.09
N GLN A 510 -16.02 9.98 -23.86
CA GLN A 510 -15.81 9.58 -25.24
C GLN A 510 -14.47 8.85 -25.35
N VAL A 511 -14.49 7.55 -25.65
CA VAL A 511 -13.27 6.77 -25.84
C VAL A 511 -12.59 7.19 -27.14
N THR A 512 -11.31 7.55 -27.04
CA THR A 512 -10.47 7.95 -28.17
C THR A 512 -9.54 6.83 -28.61
N GLN A 513 -9.13 5.95 -27.69
CA GLN A 513 -8.26 4.82 -27.98
C GLN A 513 -8.52 3.65 -27.01
N PHE A 514 -8.45 2.43 -27.54
CA PHE A 514 -8.36 1.21 -26.75
C PHE A 514 -6.91 0.70 -26.74
N LEU A 515 -6.42 0.31 -25.57
CA LEU A 515 -5.11 -0.26 -25.34
C LEU A 515 -5.29 -1.76 -25.05
N PRO A 516 -4.93 -2.67 -25.98
CA PRO A 516 -5.01 -4.11 -25.73
C PRO A 516 -3.99 -4.61 -24.68
N ASP A 517 -2.97 -3.80 -24.43
CA ASP A 517 -2.03 -3.95 -23.32
C ASP A 517 -1.82 -2.56 -22.71
N ALA A 518 -2.34 -2.35 -21.50
CA ALA A 518 -2.28 -1.07 -20.80
C ALA A 518 -0.94 -0.85 -20.09
N SER A 519 0.12 -0.80 -20.89
CA SER A 519 1.45 -0.41 -20.42
C SER A 519 1.63 1.10 -20.57
N ALA A 520 1.96 1.76 -19.47
CA ALA A 520 2.25 3.19 -19.46
C ALA A 520 3.55 3.55 -20.20
N ILE A 521 4.44 2.59 -20.47
CA ILE A 521 5.66 2.84 -21.26
C ILE A 521 5.49 2.21 -22.65
N PRO A 522 5.43 3.03 -23.73
CA PRO A 522 5.35 2.50 -25.09
C PRO A 522 6.50 1.52 -25.39
N GLY A 523 6.18 0.32 -25.86
CA GLY A 523 7.16 -0.72 -26.24
C GLY A 523 7.60 -1.66 -25.10
N GLN A 524 7.07 -1.51 -23.88
CA GLN A 524 7.18 -2.54 -22.83
C GLN A 524 5.85 -3.30 -22.72
N THR A 525 5.88 -4.64 -22.82
CA THR A 525 4.68 -5.48 -23.04
C THR A 525 4.21 -6.29 -21.83
N ASN A 526 4.60 -5.92 -20.60
CA ASN A 526 4.37 -6.77 -19.43
C ASN A 526 3.55 -6.05 -18.33
N SER A 527 2.37 -5.56 -18.67
CA SER A 527 1.34 -5.07 -17.72
C SER A 527 0.30 -6.14 -17.37
N GLY A 528 0.75 -7.38 -17.14
CA GLY A 528 -0.05 -8.39 -16.42
C GLY A 528 -1.45 -8.69 -16.97
N GLY A 529 -1.67 -8.62 -18.28
CA GLY A 529 -2.97 -8.93 -18.89
C GLY A 529 -4.04 -7.85 -18.67
N THR A 530 -3.65 -6.61 -18.38
CA THR A 530 -4.56 -5.45 -18.29
C THR A 530 -4.77 -4.79 -19.66
N GLN A 531 -5.95 -4.19 -19.85
CA GLN A 531 -6.32 -3.39 -21.02
C GLN A 531 -6.65 -1.97 -20.57
N GLY A 532 -6.79 -1.03 -21.52
CA GLY A 532 -7.01 0.37 -21.19
C GLY A 532 -7.93 1.09 -22.16
N TYR A 533 -8.61 2.10 -21.67
CA TYR A 533 -9.39 3.04 -22.47
C TYR A 533 -8.85 4.45 -22.24
N ILE A 534 -8.26 5.05 -23.27
CA ILE A 534 -7.98 6.49 -23.27
C ILE A 534 -9.27 7.18 -23.71
N MET A 535 -9.72 8.17 -22.95
CA MET A 535 -10.99 8.84 -23.17
C MET A 535 -10.96 10.31 -22.76
N THR A 536 -11.80 11.10 -23.42
CA THR A 536 -12.17 12.43 -22.93
C THR A 536 -13.31 12.26 -21.92
N ILE A 537 -13.11 12.64 -20.66
CA ILE A 537 -14.20 12.75 -19.67
C ILE A 537 -14.66 14.19 -19.64
N THR A 538 -15.98 14.42 -19.71
CA THR A 538 -16.61 15.74 -19.57
C THR A 538 -17.55 15.73 -18.38
N VAL A 539 -17.39 16.72 -17.51
CA VAL A 539 -18.16 16.89 -16.28
C VAL A 539 -19.03 18.14 -16.41
N ALA A 540 -20.34 17.98 -16.29
CA ALA A 540 -21.28 19.09 -16.35
C ALA A 540 -21.05 20.09 -15.19
N PRO A 541 -21.29 21.41 -15.39
CA PRO A 541 -21.17 22.40 -14.32
C PRO A 541 -22.05 22.14 -13.10
N ASN A 542 -23.11 21.34 -13.26
CA ASN A 542 -24.06 20.95 -12.22
C ASN A 542 -24.01 19.46 -11.87
N ALA A 543 -22.94 18.74 -12.23
CA ALA A 543 -22.77 17.34 -11.86
C ALA A 543 -22.80 17.20 -10.32
N ALA A 544 -23.58 16.26 -9.79
CA ALA A 544 -23.70 16.13 -8.34
C ALA A 544 -22.34 15.75 -7.70
N PRO A 545 -21.93 16.41 -6.59
CA PRO A 545 -20.75 16.00 -5.81
C PRO A 545 -20.88 14.59 -5.25
N GLY A 546 -19.74 13.97 -4.96
CA GLY A 546 -19.61 12.65 -4.35
C GLY A 546 -18.92 11.63 -5.26
N LEU A 547 -18.88 10.38 -4.78
CA LEU A 547 -18.27 9.26 -5.50
C LEU A 547 -18.95 9.03 -6.85
N VAL A 548 -18.13 8.86 -7.88
CA VAL A 548 -18.56 8.48 -9.22
C VAL A 548 -18.20 7.03 -9.44
N MET A 549 -19.23 6.21 -9.61
CA MET A 549 -19.07 4.81 -9.95
C MET A 549 -18.96 4.65 -11.47
N VAL A 550 -18.12 3.72 -11.91
CA VAL A 550 -17.78 3.50 -13.32
C VAL A 550 -17.98 2.04 -13.70
N ARG A 551 -18.39 1.78 -14.94
CA ARG A 551 -18.31 0.45 -15.55
C ARG A 551 -17.94 0.54 -17.02
N ALA A 552 -17.25 -0.49 -17.50
CA ALA A 552 -16.85 -0.63 -18.89
C ALA A 552 -17.49 -1.90 -19.46
N LEU A 553 -18.23 -1.79 -20.56
CA LEU A 553 -18.95 -2.91 -21.17
C LEU A 553 -18.22 -3.40 -22.43
N ASN A 554 -18.04 -4.72 -22.53
CA ASN A 554 -17.55 -5.36 -23.74
C ASN A 554 -18.54 -5.14 -24.92
N PRO A 555 -18.07 -5.05 -26.17
CA PRO A 555 -18.93 -4.80 -27.34
C PRO A 555 -20.07 -5.82 -27.52
N GLY A 556 -19.89 -7.06 -27.07
CA GLY A 556 -20.89 -8.12 -27.17
C GLY A 556 -21.99 -8.08 -26.10
N GLU A 557 -21.86 -7.25 -25.07
CA GLU A 557 -22.88 -7.11 -24.01
C GLU A 557 -24.07 -6.27 -24.53
N ALA A 558 -25.26 -6.46 -23.95
CA ALA A 558 -26.45 -5.68 -24.34
C ALA A 558 -26.26 -4.17 -24.09
N ASP A 559 -27.06 -3.32 -24.74
CA ASP A 559 -26.97 -1.86 -24.57
C ASP A 559 -27.49 -1.37 -23.21
N ASN A 560 -28.54 -2.03 -22.69
CA ASN A 560 -29.21 -1.66 -21.44
C ASN A 560 -28.98 -2.72 -20.36
N VAL A 561 -27.71 -3.00 -20.05
CA VAL A 561 -27.33 -3.97 -19.01
C VAL A 561 -27.68 -3.43 -17.62
N SER A 562 -28.37 -4.21 -16.80
CA SER A 562 -28.72 -3.83 -15.44
C SER A 562 -27.46 -3.77 -14.54
N ALA A 563 -27.53 -3.04 -13.42
CA ALA A 563 -26.44 -3.06 -12.43
C ALA A 563 -26.27 -4.43 -11.75
N ALA A 564 -27.29 -5.29 -11.81
CA ALA A 564 -27.19 -6.66 -11.31
C ALA A 564 -26.42 -7.57 -12.28
N ASP A 565 -26.59 -7.35 -13.59
CA ASP A 565 -25.92 -8.14 -14.63
C ASP A 565 -24.47 -7.67 -14.88
N HIS A 566 -24.20 -6.38 -14.72
CA HIS A 566 -22.86 -5.80 -14.77
C HIS A 566 -22.73 -4.70 -13.70
N PRO A 567 -22.16 -5.05 -12.53
CA PRO A 567 -22.01 -4.14 -11.40
C PRO A 567 -21.15 -2.91 -11.70
N TRP A 568 -21.41 -1.84 -10.96
CA TRP A 568 -20.60 -0.64 -10.96
C TRP A 568 -19.37 -0.83 -10.06
N GLU A 569 -18.22 -0.29 -10.47
CA GLU A 569 -17.04 -0.16 -9.60
C GLU A 569 -17.07 1.20 -8.90
N SER A 570 -16.64 1.25 -7.64
CA SER A 570 -16.57 2.46 -6.82
C SER A 570 -15.12 2.85 -6.51
N GLY A 571 -14.91 4.01 -5.89
CA GLY A 571 -13.59 4.42 -5.39
C GLY A 571 -12.55 4.82 -6.45
N LEU A 572 -12.91 4.81 -7.74
CA LEU A 572 -11.99 5.23 -8.81
C LEU A 572 -12.11 6.71 -9.18
N ALA A 573 -13.21 7.37 -8.82
CA ALA A 573 -13.48 8.75 -9.18
C ALA A 573 -14.42 9.45 -8.21
N LEU A 574 -14.31 10.78 -8.12
CA LEU A 574 -15.26 11.63 -7.40
C LEU A 574 -15.46 12.97 -8.11
N VAL A 575 -16.64 13.54 -7.96
CA VAL A 575 -16.89 14.97 -8.20
C VAL A 575 -16.75 15.67 -6.84
N PRO A 576 -15.88 16.68 -6.70
CA PRO A 576 -15.66 17.34 -5.41
C PRO A 576 -16.92 18.10 -4.97
N SER A 577 -17.04 18.31 -3.67
CA SER A 577 -17.91 19.37 -3.15
C SER A 577 -17.21 20.72 -3.36
N THR A 578 -17.93 21.70 -3.92
CA THR A 578 -17.43 23.07 -4.12
C THR A 578 -17.56 23.93 -2.88
#